data_AF-A0A9P6I8Q1-F1
#
_entry.id   AF-A0A9P6I8Q1-F1
#
_cell.length_a   1.000
_cell.length_b   1.000
_cell.length_c   1.000
_cell.angle_alpha   90.00
_cell.angle_beta   90.00
_cell.angle_gamma   90.00
#
_symmetry.space_group_name_H-M   'P 1'
#
loop_
_entity.id
_entity.type
_entity.pdbx_description
1 polymer ?
#
loop_
_entity_poly.entity_id
_entity_poly.type
_entity_poly.pdbx_seq_one_letter_code
_entity_poly.pdbx_strand_id
1 'polypeptide(L)'
;MRYSQLILSLFLLVTFVIAVPLPLPVDGLAERSTNRKGDGLKNSKTTAKGIQKNINIQKQELHETKDVRKAEGTKNFRKEKGELQSEIRAGQRQRERNQHTADPSNRKLVKGLNKVEKAQAKEYKQASSLNGGKGDRKTLSKLNKEINQGIDVNRENKKAVSVANSFLKEAGY
;
A
#
# COMPACT_ATOMS: atom_id res chain seq x y z
N MET A 1 -35.41 -31.03 -10.57
CA MET A 1 -34.30 -31.96 -10.23
C MET A 1 -33.18 -31.68 -11.23
N ARG A 2 -32.22 -30.81 -10.92
CA ARG A 2 -30.90 -31.09 -10.30
C ARG A 2 -30.17 -32.28 -10.94
N TYR A 3 -29.22 -31.98 -11.83
CA TYR A 3 -27.98 -32.72 -11.99
C TYR A 3 -26.83 -31.71 -12.22
N SER A 4 -26.10 -31.45 -11.12
CA SER A 4 -24.68 -31.04 -11.13
C SER A 4 -23.85 -32.16 -11.74
N GLN A 5 -22.76 -31.87 -12.46
CA GLN A 5 -21.40 -32.49 -12.37
C GLN A 5 -20.46 -31.71 -13.32
N LEU A 6 -19.52 -30.93 -12.77
CA LEU A 6 -18.09 -31.27 -12.62
C LEU A 6 -17.34 -31.41 -13.96
N ILE A 7 -16.78 -30.30 -14.47
CA ILE A 7 -15.56 -30.35 -15.28
C ILE A 7 -14.42 -29.83 -14.41
N LEU A 8 -13.85 -30.79 -13.69
CA LEU A 8 -12.57 -30.74 -13.01
C LEU A 8 -11.49 -30.75 -14.10
N SER A 9 -11.04 -29.58 -14.56
CA SER A 9 -9.85 -29.48 -15.44
C SER A 9 -8.63 -29.17 -14.60
N LEU A 10 -7.92 -30.25 -14.29
CA LEU A 10 -6.58 -30.37 -13.75
C LEU A 10 -5.58 -29.76 -14.74
N PHE A 11 -4.99 -28.61 -14.41
CA PHE A 11 -3.81 -28.10 -15.12
C PHE A 11 -2.67 -27.85 -14.13
N LEU A 12 -1.72 -28.79 -14.19
CA LEU A 12 -0.27 -28.60 -14.18
C LEU A 12 0.41 -27.97 -12.94
N LEU A 13 0.90 -28.90 -12.11
CA LEU A 13 2.19 -28.93 -11.40
C LEU A 13 3.14 -27.75 -11.67
N VAL A 14 3.36 -26.93 -10.65
CA VAL A 14 4.60 -26.13 -10.51
C VAL A 14 5.46 -26.82 -9.47
N THR A 15 6.58 -27.39 -9.93
CA THR A 15 7.66 -27.92 -9.09
C THR A 15 8.29 -26.77 -8.31
N PHE A 16 8.13 -26.77 -6.99
CA PHE A 16 8.91 -25.89 -6.12
C PHE A 16 10.31 -26.49 -5.95
N VAL A 17 11.30 -25.85 -6.56
CA VAL A 17 12.71 -26.02 -6.20
C VAL A 17 12.88 -25.52 -4.77
N ILE A 18 13.32 -26.41 -3.87
CA ILE A 18 13.72 -26.04 -2.51
C ILE A 18 15.07 -25.31 -2.64
N ALA A 19 15.02 -23.98 -2.65
CA ALA A 19 16.21 -23.16 -2.51
C ALA A 19 16.73 -23.33 -1.07
N VAL A 20 17.93 -23.90 -0.95
CA VAL A 20 18.69 -23.95 0.31
C VAL A 20 18.94 -22.51 0.78
N PRO A 21 18.66 -22.15 2.03
CA PRO A 21 18.98 -20.83 2.54
C PRO A 21 20.49 -20.69 2.66
N LEU A 22 21.09 -19.87 1.80
CA LEU A 22 22.44 -19.38 2.02
C LEU A 22 22.43 -18.44 3.25
N PRO A 23 23.38 -18.55 4.18
CA PRO A 23 23.57 -17.52 5.19
C PRO A 23 24.00 -16.23 4.50
N LEU A 24 23.11 -15.24 4.47
CA LEU A 24 23.48 -13.89 4.06
C LEU A 24 24.50 -13.33 5.07
N PRO A 25 25.61 -12.72 4.62
CA PRO A 25 26.50 -11.99 5.51
C PRO A 25 25.72 -10.89 6.23
N VAL A 26 25.87 -10.87 7.55
CA VAL A 26 25.18 -9.96 8.49
C VAL A 26 25.67 -8.51 8.44
N ASP A 27 26.48 -8.15 7.46
CA ASP A 27 27.12 -6.82 7.35
C ASP A 27 26.31 -5.80 6.52
N GLY A 28 25.00 -6.01 6.44
CA GLY A 28 24.04 -5.08 5.84
C GLY A 28 23.26 -4.24 6.86
N LEU A 29 23.72 -4.14 8.11
CA LEU A 29 23.24 -3.12 9.05
C LEU A 29 23.77 -1.76 8.59
N ALA A 30 23.22 -1.26 7.49
CA ALA A 30 23.30 0.14 7.13
C ALA A 30 22.93 0.92 8.39
N GLU A 31 23.90 1.70 8.86
CA GLU A 31 23.89 2.55 10.03
C GLU A 31 22.75 3.57 9.92
N ARG A 32 21.54 3.11 10.20
CA ARG A 32 20.33 3.93 10.16
C ARG A 32 20.24 4.67 11.48
N SER A 33 20.98 5.77 11.57
CA SER A 33 20.86 6.87 12.52
C SER A 33 20.45 6.46 13.94
N THR A 34 21.44 6.42 14.84
CA THR A 34 21.26 6.31 16.28
C THR A 34 20.18 7.28 16.80
N ASN A 35 19.00 6.73 17.14
CA ASN A 35 17.92 7.46 17.79
C ASN A 35 18.42 7.98 19.13
N ARG A 36 18.67 9.29 19.23
CA ARG A 36 18.83 9.97 20.52
C ARG A 36 17.45 10.00 21.20
N LYS A 37 17.42 9.69 22.50
CA LYS A 37 16.23 9.52 23.36
C LYS A 37 15.21 10.69 23.38
N GLY A 38 15.40 11.77 22.64
CA GLY A 38 14.45 12.89 22.48
C GLY A 38 13.74 12.96 21.12
N ASP A 39 14.07 12.10 20.15
CA ASP A 39 13.52 12.18 18.78
C ASP A 39 12.30 11.27 18.54
N GLY A 40 11.98 10.37 19.46
CA GLY A 40 10.86 9.42 19.32
C GLY A 40 9.51 10.10 19.12
N LEU A 41 9.20 11.11 19.95
CA LEU A 41 7.92 11.85 19.86
C LEU A 41 7.83 12.71 18.59
N LYS A 42 8.93 13.35 18.16
CA LYS A 42 8.99 14.14 16.92
C LYS A 42 8.83 13.25 15.69
N ASN A 43 9.54 12.12 15.63
CA ASN A 43 9.45 11.13 14.55
C ASN A 43 8.07 10.50 14.48
N SER A 44 7.44 10.26 15.64
CA SER A 44 6.09 9.72 15.71
C SER A 44 5.01 10.74 15.25
N LYS A 45 5.13 12.03 15.60
CA LYS A 45 4.24 13.09 15.05
C LYS A 45 4.40 13.24 13.53
N THR A 46 5.63 13.22 13.02
CA THR A 46 5.92 13.25 11.58
C THR A 46 5.30 12.05 10.87
N THR A 47 5.45 10.85 11.45
CA THR A 47 4.88 9.62 10.89
C THR A 47 3.35 9.63 10.92
N ALA A 48 2.71 10.15 11.98
CA ALA A 48 1.26 10.33 12.03
C ALA A 48 0.75 11.25 10.91
N LYS A 49 1.42 12.39 10.68
CA LYS A 49 1.09 13.31 9.58
C LYS A 49 1.29 12.63 8.22
N GLY A 50 2.37 11.88 8.06
CA GLY A 50 2.67 11.10 6.86
C GLY A 50 1.60 10.05 6.55
N ILE A 51 1.11 9.32 7.56
CA ILE A 51 0.03 8.35 7.40
C ILE A 51 -1.29 9.06 7.04
N GLN A 52 -1.57 10.23 7.64
CA GLN A 52 -2.74 11.01 7.23
C GLN A 52 -2.65 11.45 5.77
N LYS A 53 -1.47 11.85 5.29
CA LYS A 53 -1.24 12.13 3.87
C LYS A 53 -1.52 10.89 3.00
N ASN A 54 -1.08 9.70 3.40
CA ASN A 54 -1.42 8.46 2.67
C ASN A 54 -2.93 8.26 2.53
N ILE A 55 -3.69 8.47 3.61
CA ILE A 55 -5.15 8.33 3.60
C ILE A 55 -5.78 9.33 2.63
N ASN A 56 -5.29 10.57 2.61
CA ASN A 56 -5.80 11.61 1.72
C ASN A 56 -5.48 11.29 0.25
N ILE A 57 -4.25 10.85 -0.05
CA ILE A 57 -3.86 10.39 -1.38
C ILE A 57 -4.74 9.23 -1.83
N GLN A 58 -4.97 8.22 -0.99
CA GLN A 58 -5.84 7.09 -1.34
C GLN A 58 -7.31 7.50 -1.57
N LYS A 59 -7.79 8.54 -0.89
CA LYS A 59 -9.11 9.12 -1.21
C LYS A 59 -9.12 9.77 -2.58
N GLN A 60 -8.03 10.44 -2.97
CA GLN A 60 -7.88 10.98 -4.32
C GLN A 60 -7.78 9.83 -5.34
N GLU A 61 -6.98 8.78 -5.09
CA GLU A 61 -6.90 7.58 -5.94
C GLU A 61 -8.31 6.97 -6.18
N LEU A 62 -9.20 6.94 -5.17
CA LEU A 62 -10.60 6.51 -5.33
C LEU A 62 -11.43 7.45 -6.21
N HIS A 63 -11.20 8.76 -6.11
CA HIS A 63 -11.85 9.75 -6.95
C HIS A 63 -11.41 9.56 -8.42
N GLU A 64 -10.11 9.52 -8.66
CA GLU A 64 -9.51 9.28 -9.99
C GLU A 64 -9.97 7.95 -10.59
N THR A 65 -10.08 6.89 -9.78
CA THR A 65 -10.60 5.59 -10.26
C THR A 65 -12.05 5.71 -10.76
N LYS A 66 -12.87 6.57 -10.15
CA LYS A 66 -14.24 6.84 -10.63
C LYS A 66 -14.24 7.66 -11.91
N ASP A 67 -13.31 8.61 -12.06
CA ASP A 67 -13.24 9.46 -13.25
C ASP A 67 -12.72 8.70 -14.46
N VAL A 68 -11.72 7.84 -14.28
CA VAL A 68 -11.31 6.86 -15.31
C VAL A 68 -12.48 6.00 -15.77
N ARG A 69 -13.30 5.52 -14.82
CA ARG A 69 -14.49 4.72 -15.14
C ARG A 69 -15.52 5.51 -15.96
N LYS A 70 -15.73 6.79 -15.65
CA LYS A 70 -16.63 7.66 -16.43
C LYS A 70 -16.07 7.99 -17.81
N ALA A 71 -14.76 8.05 -17.94
CA ALA A 71 -14.07 8.37 -19.17
C ALA A 71 -13.89 7.17 -20.12
N GLU A 72 -14.29 5.95 -19.73
CA GLU A 72 -14.30 4.75 -20.60
C GLU A 72 -14.96 5.07 -21.96
N GLY A 73 -14.30 4.71 -23.05
CA GLY A 73 -14.78 4.97 -24.41
C GLY A 73 -14.78 6.45 -24.85
N THR A 74 -14.28 7.37 -24.03
CA THR A 74 -14.19 8.81 -24.38
C THR A 74 -12.74 9.21 -24.69
N LYS A 75 -12.57 10.36 -25.34
CA LYS A 75 -11.23 10.96 -25.58
C LYS A 75 -10.48 11.31 -24.29
N ASN A 76 -11.19 11.48 -23.17
CA ASN A 76 -10.61 11.86 -21.89
C ASN A 76 -9.94 10.67 -21.17
N PHE A 77 -10.21 9.43 -21.58
CA PHE A 77 -9.73 8.23 -20.89
C PHE A 77 -8.21 8.27 -20.60
N ARG A 78 -7.40 8.65 -21.58
CA ARG A 78 -5.94 8.69 -21.45
C ARG A 78 -5.49 9.71 -20.40
N LYS A 79 -6.17 10.85 -20.29
CA LYS A 79 -5.88 11.89 -19.28
C LYS A 79 -6.17 11.36 -17.89
N GLU A 80 -7.41 10.91 -17.65
CA GLU A 80 -7.84 10.43 -16.33
C GLU A 80 -6.99 9.23 -15.88
N LYS A 81 -6.62 8.32 -16.81
CA LYS A 81 -5.69 7.22 -16.51
C LYS A 81 -4.33 7.74 -16.06
N GLY A 82 -3.81 8.76 -16.72
CA GLY A 82 -2.53 9.39 -16.37
C GLY A 82 -2.56 10.03 -14.98
N GLU A 83 -3.67 10.69 -14.63
CA GLU A 83 -3.90 11.29 -13.31
C GLU A 83 -3.95 10.21 -12.22
N LEU A 84 -4.72 9.14 -12.43
CA LEU A 84 -4.74 7.98 -11.54
C LEU A 84 -3.34 7.37 -11.33
N GLN A 85 -2.57 7.16 -12.40
CA GLN A 85 -1.21 6.62 -12.30
C GLN A 85 -0.25 7.55 -11.55
N SER A 86 -0.38 8.86 -11.77
CA SER A 86 0.42 9.88 -11.09
C SER A 86 0.14 9.90 -9.59
N GLU A 87 -1.14 9.82 -9.21
CA GLU A 87 -1.57 9.83 -7.82
C GLU A 87 -1.10 8.57 -7.08
N ILE A 88 -1.24 7.38 -7.70
CA ILE A 88 -0.69 6.13 -7.16
C ILE A 88 0.82 6.24 -6.91
N ARG A 89 1.58 6.83 -7.85
CA ARG A 89 3.02 7.07 -7.66
C ARG A 89 3.32 8.07 -6.55
N ALA A 90 2.52 9.14 -6.42
CA ALA A 90 2.65 10.09 -5.31
C ALA A 90 2.44 9.38 -3.97
N GLY A 91 1.47 8.48 -3.93
CA GLY A 91 1.20 7.59 -2.82
C GLY A 91 2.37 6.67 -2.47
N GLN A 92 2.99 6.02 -3.47
CA GLN A 92 4.16 5.15 -3.28
C GLN A 92 5.30 5.93 -2.60
N ARG A 93 5.64 7.10 -3.13
CA ARG A 93 6.68 7.99 -2.57
C ARG A 93 6.37 8.43 -1.14
N GLN A 94 5.11 8.73 -0.83
CA GLN A 94 4.74 9.12 0.52
C GLN A 94 4.86 7.96 1.52
N ARG A 95 4.54 6.74 1.10
CA ARG A 95 4.69 5.53 1.94
C ARG A 95 6.15 5.19 2.20
N GLU A 96 7.00 5.30 1.19
CA GLU A 96 8.45 5.14 1.34
C GLU A 96 9.01 6.13 2.36
N ARG A 97 8.62 7.41 2.27
CA ARG A 97 8.97 8.42 3.29
C ARG A 97 8.49 8.04 4.69
N ASN A 98 7.26 7.53 4.81
CA ASN A 98 6.74 7.09 6.11
C ASN A 98 7.50 5.89 6.67
N GLN A 99 7.98 4.96 5.82
CA GLN A 99 8.86 3.88 6.27
C GLN A 99 10.19 4.42 6.78
N HIS A 100 10.74 5.47 6.16
CA HIS A 100 11.99 6.10 6.58
C HIS A 100 11.87 6.78 7.96
N THR A 101 10.71 7.37 8.29
CA THR A 101 10.50 8.06 9.57
C THR A 101 9.85 7.19 10.65
N ALA A 102 9.35 6.01 10.30
CA ALA A 102 8.69 5.12 11.26
C ALA A 102 9.68 4.58 12.28
N ASP A 103 9.26 4.53 13.54
CA ASP A 103 9.99 3.88 14.61
C ASP A 103 10.09 2.36 14.32
N PRO A 104 11.31 1.82 14.12
CA PRO A 104 11.50 0.40 13.80
C PRO A 104 11.04 -0.54 14.93
N SER A 105 10.98 -0.06 16.17
CA SER A 105 10.49 -0.83 17.31
C SER A 105 8.97 -1.02 17.28
N ASN A 106 8.24 -0.15 16.58
CA ASN A 106 6.79 -0.27 16.38
C ASN A 106 6.47 -1.31 15.28
N ARG A 107 6.63 -2.59 15.63
CA ARG A 107 6.43 -3.72 14.70
C ARG A 107 5.07 -3.72 14.01
N LYS A 108 4.00 -3.26 14.69
CA LYS A 108 2.66 -3.17 14.12
C LYS A 108 2.61 -2.14 12.99
N LEU A 109 3.18 -0.96 13.23
CA LEU A 109 3.30 0.10 12.23
C LEU A 109 4.14 -0.33 11.03
N VAL A 110 5.34 -0.88 11.27
CA VAL A 110 6.24 -1.33 10.20
C VAL A 110 5.58 -2.40 9.33
N LYS A 111 4.95 -3.41 9.95
CA LYS A 111 4.21 -4.45 9.24
C LYS A 111 3.08 -3.87 8.38
N GLY A 112 2.34 -2.90 8.93
CA GLY A 112 1.26 -2.24 8.21
C GLY A 112 1.76 -1.39 7.04
N LEU A 113 2.85 -0.63 7.21
CA LEU A 113 3.46 0.16 6.13
C LEU A 113 3.94 -0.75 4.97
N ASN A 114 4.61 -1.85 5.29
CA ASN A 114 5.07 -2.84 4.29
C ASN A 114 3.89 -3.49 3.54
N LYS A 115 2.76 -3.73 4.22
CA LYS A 115 1.56 -4.28 3.59
C LYS A 115 1.00 -3.33 2.53
N VAL A 116 0.91 -2.02 2.83
CA VAL A 116 0.37 -1.04 1.88
C VAL A 116 1.34 -0.80 0.71
N GLU A 117 2.65 -0.79 0.97
CA GLU A 117 3.65 -0.67 -0.10
C GLU A 117 3.54 -1.82 -1.12
N LYS A 118 3.48 -3.07 -0.66
CA LYS A 118 3.33 -4.23 -1.56
C LYS A 118 2.04 -4.18 -2.38
N ALA A 119 0.95 -3.68 -1.80
CA ALA A 119 -0.32 -3.50 -2.50
C ALA A 119 -0.20 -2.47 -3.64
N GLN A 120 0.55 -1.39 -3.41
CA GLN A 120 0.67 -0.28 -4.37
C GLN A 120 1.38 -0.63 -5.68
N ALA A 121 2.37 -1.52 -5.64
CA ALA A 121 3.02 -1.99 -6.87
C ALA A 121 2.00 -2.71 -7.77
N LYS A 122 1.07 -3.46 -7.15
CA LYS A 122 -0.02 -4.15 -7.84
C LYS A 122 -1.05 -3.15 -8.38
N GLU A 123 -1.47 -2.19 -7.55
CA GLU A 123 -2.40 -1.11 -7.94
C GLU A 123 -1.88 -0.33 -9.15
N TYR A 124 -0.59 0.04 -9.14
CA TYR A 124 0.05 0.73 -10.26
C TYR A 124 0.06 -0.12 -11.55
N LYS A 125 0.36 -1.42 -11.44
CA LYS A 125 0.31 -2.35 -12.58
C LYS A 125 -1.11 -2.47 -13.14
N GLN A 126 -2.12 -2.55 -12.27
CA GLN A 126 -3.53 -2.58 -12.67
C GLN A 126 -3.95 -1.29 -13.39
N ALA A 127 -3.66 -0.11 -12.81
CA ALA A 127 -3.94 1.18 -13.45
C ALA A 127 -3.22 1.31 -14.80
N SER A 128 -2.00 0.80 -14.91
CA SER A 128 -1.23 0.81 -16.16
C SER A 128 -1.83 -0.09 -17.24
N SER A 129 -2.47 -1.20 -16.86
CA SER A 129 -3.09 -2.15 -17.79
C SER A 129 -4.41 -1.67 -18.40
N LEU A 130 -5.00 -0.59 -17.87
CA LEU A 130 -6.27 -0.05 -18.36
C LEU A 130 -6.10 0.48 -19.80
N ASN A 131 -7.06 0.16 -20.67
CA ASN A 131 -7.00 0.47 -22.10
C ASN A 131 -8.21 1.27 -22.62
N GLY A 132 -9.20 1.54 -21.77
CA GLY A 132 -10.39 2.34 -22.08
C GLY A 132 -11.56 1.53 -22.60
N GLY A 133 -11.40 0.20 -22.69
CA GLY A 133 -12.43 -0.73 -23.11
C GLY A 133 -13.29 -1.25 -21.96
N LYS A 134 -14.41 -1.90 -22.30
CA LYS A 134 -15.38 -2.44 -21.32
C LYS A 134 -14.77 -3.48 -20.34
N GLY A 135 -13.64 -4.09 -20.69
CA GLY A 135 -12.90 -5.02 -19.83
C GLY A 135 -12.32 -4.36 -18.56
N ASP A 136 -12.09 -3.05 -18.60
CA ASP A 136 -11.47 -2.30 -17.51
C ASP A 136 -12.34 -2.21 -16.27
N ARG A 137 -13.67 -2.32 -16.39
CA ARG A 137 -14.59 -2.24 -15.25
C ARG A 137 -14.26 -3.21 -14.12
N LYS A 138 -13.85 -4.44 -14.46
CA LYS A 138 -13.43 -5.44 -13.47
C LYS A 138 -12.14 -5.01 -12.77
N THR A 139 -11.18 -4.50 -13.53
CA THR A 139 -9.90 -3.98 -13.03
C THR A 139 -10.11 -2.76 -12.13
N LEU A 140 -10.94 -1.80 -12.54
CA LEU A 140 -11.28 -0.59 -11.78
C LEU A 140 -12.07 -0.91 -10.50
N SER A 141 -12.98 -1.87 -10.55
CA SER A 141 -13.70 -2.34 -9.34
C SER A 141 -12.74 -2.99 -8.33
N LYS A 142 -11.81 -3.82 -8.83
CA LYS A 142 -10.77 -4.44 -8.01
C LYS A 142 -9.82 -3.38 -7.42
N LEU A 143 -9.41 -2.40 -8.24
CA LEU A 143 -8.55 -1.30 -7.81
C LEU A 143 -9.23 -0.49 -6.69
N ASN A 144 -10.51 -0.12 -6.85
CA ASN A 144 -11.28 0.54 -5.80
C ASN A 144 -11.31 -0.27 -4.48
N LYS A 145 -11.49 -1.59 -4.56
CA LYS A 145 -11.48 -2.46 -3.37
C LYS A 145 -10.11 -2.46 -2.69
N GLU A 146 -9.04 -2.60 -3.46
CA GLU A 146 -7.66 -2.65 -2.96
C GLU A 146 -7.25 -1.30 -2.33
N ILE A 147 -7.60 -0.18 -2.97
CA ILE A 147 -7.36 1.16 -2.41
C ILE A 147 -8.11 1.34 -1.07
N ASN A 148 -9.38 0.93 -0.98
CA ASN A 148 -10.15 0.99 0.28
C ASN A 148 -9.50 0.13 1.38
N GLN A 149 -9.05 -1.09 1.05
CA GLN A 149 -8.31 -1.92 2.00
C GLN A 149 -7.00 -1.23 2.45
N GLY A 150 -6.32 -0.54 1.54
CA GLY A 150 -5.15 0.27 1.85
C GLY A 150 -5.46 1.42 2.83
N ILE A 151 -6.61 2.08 2.67
CA ILE A 151 -7.08 3.13 3.58
C ILE A 151 -7.29 2.55 4.98
N ASP A 152 -7.93 1.38 5.08
CA ASP A 152 -8.20 0.75 6.37
C ASP A 152 -6.90 0.38 7.10
N VAL A 153 -5.92 -0.18 6.38
CA VAL A 153 -4.59 -0.45 6.95
C VAL A 153 -3.91 0.85 7.40
N ASN A 154 -4.01 1.95 6.62
CA ASN A 154 -3.45 3.23 7.06
C ASN A 154 -4.18 3.82 8.27
N ARG A 155 -5.50 3.61 8.41
CA ARG A 155 -6.24 3.99 9.63
C ARG A 155 -5.74 3.21 10.84
N GLU A 156 -5.47 1.93 10.70
CA GLU A 156 -4.87 1.11 11.76
C GLU A 156 -3.45 1.57 12.10
N ASN A 157 -2.63 1.89 11.10
CA ASN A 157 -1.29 2.45 11.31
C ASN A 157 -1.35 3.77 12.08
N LYS A 158 -2.30 4.65 11.75
CA LYS A 158 -2.51 5.92 12.47
C LYS A 158 -2.86 5.67 13.93
N LYS A 159 -3.72 4.69 14.22
CA LYS A 159 -4.04 4.28 15.61
C LYS A 159 -2.80 3.76 16.32
N ALA A 160 -1.99 2.92 15.68
CA ALA A 160 -0.76 2.37 16.26
C ALA A 160 0.26 3.48 16.62
N VAL A 161 0.38 4.50 15.79
CA VAL A 161 1.22 5.68 16.08
C VAL A 161 0.64 6.51 17.24
N SER A 162 -0.68 6.69 17.28
CA SER A 162 -1.34 7.42 18.37
C SER A 162 -1.13 6.75 19.73
N VAL A 163 -1.23 5.42 19.78
CA VAL A 163 -0.99 4.63 21.00
C VAL A 163 0.47 4.72 21.44
N ALA A 164 1.42 4.65 20.49
CA ALA A 164 2.83 4.86 20.82
C ALA A 164 3.10 6.26 21.40
N ASN A 165 2.43 7.30 20.86
CA ASN A 165 2.54 8.66 21.36
C ASN A 165 2.01 8.84 22.79
N SER A 166 0.93 8.16 23.17
CA SER A 166 0.41 8.27 24.54
C SER A 166 1.38 7.66 25.55
N PHE A 167 1.97 6.50 25.23
CA PHE A 167 2.98 5.87 26.09
C PHE A 167 4.23 6.73 26.26
N LEU A 168 4.73 7.35 25.19
CA LEU A 168 5.89 8.25 25.27
C LEU A 168 5.60 9.45 26.18
N LYS A 169 4.41 10.04 26.05
CA LYS A 169 3.98 11.18 26.87
C LYS A 169 3.85 10.81 28.35
N GLU A 170 3.29 9.65 28.66
CA GLU A 170 3.19 9.13 30.05
C GLU A 170 4.57 8.84 30.65
N ALA A 171 5.53 8.40 29.81
CA ALA A 171 6.91 8.13 30.22
C ALA A 171 7.81 9.39 30.30
N GLY A 172 7.26 10.59 30.10
CA GLY A 172 7.99 11.86 30.25
C GLY A 172 8.89 12.25 29.08
N TYR A 173 8.64 11.71 27.88
CA TYR A 173 9.37 12.02 26.64
C TYR A 173 8.61 13.00 25.72
#